data_AF-A0A3R6M7N1-F1
#
_entry.id   AF-A0A3R6M7N1-F1
#
_cell.length_a   1.000
_cell.length_b   1.000
_cell.length_c   1.000
_cell.angle_alpha   90.00
_cell.angle_beta   90.00
_cell.angle_gamma   90.00
#
_symmetry.space_group_name_H-M   'P 1'
#
loop_
_entity.id
_entity.type
_entity.pdbx_description
1 polymer ?
#
loop_
_entity_poly.entity_id
_entity_poly.type
_entity_poly.pdbx_seq_one_letter_code
_entity_poly.pdbx_strand_id
1 'polypeptide(L)'
;MGLLSDIFDFLSSFNEGSYIDDAKDWGDKIWNKSINKKSASLYLYLVNDCLYKRMRIVFYDGNIANVTNEDDRGWTYSEKKLTCSQRRQLNEEGLIEIKRYD
;
A
#
# COMPACT_ATOMS: atom_id res chain seq x y z
N MET A 1 8.11 -7.92 19.86
CA MET A 1 7.17 -8.66 19.02
C MET A 1 6.01 -7.71 18.73
N GLY A 2 5.77 -7.17 17.54
CA GLY A 2 6.60 -6.84 16.39
C GLY A 2 5.74 -5.86 15.60
N LEU A 3 6.02 -4.55 15.64
CA LEU A 3 5.13 -3.49 15.14
C LEU A 3 4.60 -3.71 13.70
N LEU A 4 5.38 -4.38 12.86
CA LEU A 4 5.01 -4.76 11.50
C LEU A 4 4.03 -5.94 11.43
N SER A 5 4.06 -6.86 12.40
CA SER A 5 3.14 -8.02 12.42
C SER A 5 1.72 -7.60 12.71
N ASP A 6 1.50 -6.57 13.55
CA ASP A 6 0.14 -6.11 13.88
C ASP A 6 -0.53 -5.39 12.70
N ILE A 7 0.26 -4.71 11.85
CA ILE A 7 -0.20 -4.09 10.60
C ILE A 7 -0.45 -5.16 9.53
N PHE A 8 0.40 -6.19 9.44
CA PHE A 8 0.17 -7.30 8.50
C PHE A 8 -1.04 -8.15 8.91
N ASP A 9 -1.23 -8.40 10.22
CA ASP A 9 -2.41 -9.03 10.78
C ASP A 9 -3.65 -8.16 10.55
N PHE A 10 -3.53 -6.84 10.71
CA PHE A 10 -4.57 -5.88 10.32
C PHE A 10 -4.94 -6.03 8.84
N LEU A 11 -3.96 -5.98 7.91
CA LEU A 11 -4.15 -6.20 6.48
C LEU A 11 -4.76 -7.57 6.15
N SER A 12 -4.42 -8.61 6.90
CA SER A 12 -4.96 -9.96 6.71
C SER A 12 -6.38 -10.12 7.27
N SER A 13 -6.77 -9.29 8.25
CA SER A 13 -8.13 -9.24 8.81
C SER A 13 -9.15 -8.53 7.91
N PHE A 14 -8.69 -7.93 6.80
CA PHE A 14 -9.57 -7.44 5.75
C PHE A 14 -10.28 -8.62 5.11
N ASN A 15 -11.53 -8.83 5.51
CA ASN A 15 -12.46 -9.80 4.91
C ASN A 15 -12.80 -9.51 3.42
N GLU A 16 -12.16 -8.48 2.83
CA GLU A 16 -12.23 -8.10 1.42
C GLU A 16 -10.83 -8.25 0.80
N GLY A 17 -10.32 -9.48 0.71
CA GLY A 17 -9.06 -9.79 0.01
C GLY A 17 -8.97 -9.13 -1.38
N SER A 18 -10.11 -8.83 -2.00
CA SER A 18 -10.24 -8.05 -3.23
C SER A 18 -9.41 -6.77 -3.28
N TYR A 19 -9.39 -5.89 -2.27
CA TYR A 19 -8.73 -4.58 -2.47
C TYR A 19 -7.20 -4.67 -2.39
N ILE A 20 -6.69 -5.47 -1.45
CA ILE A 20 -5.25 -5.73 -1.30
C ILE A 20 -4.74 -6.55 -2.48
N ASP A 21 -5.50 -7.55 -2.92
CA ASP A 21 -5.12 -8.36 -4.09
C ASP A 21 -5.22 -7.53 -5.38
N ASP A 22 -6.26 -6.69 -5.55
CA ASP A 22 -6.31 -5.69 -6.62
C ASP A 22 -5.13 -4.70 -6.54
N ALA A 23 -4.66 -4.36 -5.34
CA ALA A 23 -3.50 -3.47 -5.16
C ALA A 23 -2.22 -4.15 -5.63
N LYS A 24 -2.02 -5.41 -5.26
CA LYS A 24 -0.89 -6.23 -5.72
C LYS A 24 -0.95 -6.42 -7.24
N ASP A 25 -2.10 -6.74 -7.80
CA ASP A 25 -2.29 -6.90 -9.26
C ASP A 25 -1.99 -5.59 -10.01
N TRP A 26 -2.45 -4.46 -9.46
CA TRP A 26 -2.12 -3.14 -10.01
C TRP A 26 -0.61 -2.84 -9.92
N GLY A 27 0.02 -3.12 -8.77
CA GLY A 27 1.46 -2.97 -8.58
C GLY A 27 2.27 -3.86 -9.53
N ASP A 28 1.85 -5.11 -9.72
CA ASP A 28 2.48 -6.07 -10.64
C ASP A 28 2.37 -5.59 -12.10
N LYS A 29 1.22 -5.03 -12.50
CA LYS A 29 1.05 -4.43 -13.83
C LYS A 29 1.98 -3.25 -14.05
N ILE A 30 2.13 -2.35 -13.09
CA ILE A 30 3.03 -1.20 -13.19
C ILE A 30 4.49 -1.66 -13.19
N TRP A 31 4.85 -2.57 -12.28
CA TRP A 31 6.18 -3.16 -12.24
C TRP A 31 6.55 -3.72 -13.60
N ASN A 32 5.69 -4.57 -14.18
CA ASN A 32 5.95 -5.23 -15.46
C ASN A 32 6.01 -4.25 -16.64
N LYS A 33 5.23 -3.17 -16.63
CA LYS A 33 5.28 -2.12 -17.66
C LYS A 33 6.49 -1.19 -17.55
N SER A 34 7.08 -1.07 -16.37
CA SER A 34 8.22 -0.18 -16.14
C SER A 34 9.50 -0.76 -16.74
N ILE A 35 10.29 0.08 -17.41
CA ILE A 35 11.58 -0.27 -18.02
C ILE A 35 12.69 0.38 -17.18
N ASN A 36 13.89 -0.20 -17.15
CA ASN A 36 15.05 0.32 -16.42
C ASN A 36 14.86 0.42 -14.88
N LYS A 37 13.94 -0.37 -14.34
CA LYS A 37 13.62 -0.44 -12.90
C LYS A 37 14.66 -1.26 -12.13
N LYS A 38 15.08 -0.75 -10.97
CA LYS A 38 16.02 -1.39 -10.04
C LYS A 38 15.30 -2.04 -8.87
N SER A 39 14.34 -1.33 -8.28
CA SER A 39 13.50 -1.86 -7.22
C SER A 39 12.21 -1.04 -7.16
N ALA A 40 11.18 -1.59 -6.52
CA ALA A 40 9.99 -0.85 -6.19
C ALA A 40 9.39 -1.27 -4.86
N SER A 41 8.56 -0.40 -4.31
CA SER A 41 7.80 -0.68 -3.11
C SER A 41 6.39 -0.16 -3.30
N LEU A 42 5.43 -1.04 -3.07
CA LEU A 42 4.01 -0.78 -3.15
C LEU A 42 3.48 -0.49 -1.75
N TYR A 43 2.80 0.63 -1.64
CA TYR A 43 2.27 1.17 -0.40
C TYR A 43 0.78 1.41 -0.49
N LEU A 44 0.07 1.25 0.64
CA LEU A 44 -1.20 1.92 0.88
C LEU A 44 -0.92 3.15 1.73
N TYR A 45 -1.41 4.31 1.31
CA TYR A 45 -1.30 5.53 2.11
C TYR A 45 -2.69 6.00 2.52
N LEU A 46 -2.81 6.47 3.76
CA LEU A 46 -4.07 6.89 4.34
C LEU A 46 -4.29 8.39 4.08
N VAL A 47 -5.41 8.73 3.45
CA VAL A 47 -5.85 10.12 3.25
C VAL A 47 -7.34 10.19 3.54
N ASN A 48 -7.76 11.06 4.47
CA ASN A 48 -9.16 11.30 4.82
C ASN A 48 -9.95 9.99 5.05
N ASP A 49 -9.39 9.10 5.86
CA ASP A 49 -9.96 7.79 6.18
C ASP A 49 -10.15 6.82 4.98
N CYS A 50 -9.47 7.11 3.87
CA CYS A 50 -9.40 6.25 2.69
C CYS A 50 -7.96 5.78 2.46
N LEU A 51 -7.80 4.49 2.21
CA LEU A 51 -6.52 3.90 1.79
C LEU A 51 -6.40 4.00 0.27
N TYR A 52 -5.27 4.52 -0.20
CA TYR A 52 -4.98 4.68 -1.62
C TYR A 52 -3.70 3.94 -2.00
N LYS A 53 -3.65 3.42 -3.22
CA LYS A 53 -2.48 2.71 -3.74
C LYS A 53 -1.43 3.70 -4.23
N ARG A 54 -0.19 3.53 -3.78
CA ARG A 54 0.98 4.26 -4.27
C ARG A 54 2.13 3.28 -4.48
N MET A 55 2.76 3.35 -5.65
CA MET A 55 3.96 2.60 -5.95
C MET A 55 5.14 3.55 -6.09
N ARG A 56 6.23 3.27 -5.38
CA ARG A 56 7.50 3.98 -5.53
C ARG A 56 8.47 3.09 -6.28
N ILE A 57 8.97 3.55 -7.41
CA ILE A 57 9.89 2.81 -8.27
C ILE A 57 11.22 3.55 -8.28
N VAL A 58 12.30 2.82 -8.02
CA VAL A 58 13.67 3.29 -8.14
C VAL A 58 14.23 2.72 -9.43
N PHE A 59 14.78 3.58 -10.28
CA PHE A 59 15.40 3.20 -11.55
C PHE A 59 16.92 3.07 -11.38
N TYR A 60 17.58 2.38 -12.32
CA TYR A 60 19.03 2.19 -12.29
C TYR A 60 19.82 3.49 -12.50
N ASP A 61 19.21 4.49 -13.12
CA ASP A 61 19.77 5.84 -13.31
C ASP A 61 19.71 6.70 -12.04
N GLY A 62 19.13 6.18 -10.94
CA GLY A 62 18.95 6.89 -9.68
C GLY A 62 17.66 7.72 -9.60
N ASN A 63 16.87 7.76 -10.68
CA ASN A 63 15.56 8.43 -10.66
C ASN A 63 14.55 7.65 -9.82
N ILE A 64 13.59 8.37 -9.26
CA ILE A 64 12.53 7.81 -8.42
C ILE A 64 11.19 8.27 -9.00
N ALA A 65 10.36 7.32 -9.43
CA ALA A 65 8.97 7.62 -9.79
C ALA A 65 8.04 7.24 -8.64
N ASN A 66 7.11 8.14 -8.33
CA ASN A 66 5.97 7.84 -7.48
C ASN A 66 4.75 7.74 -8.38
N VAL A 67 4.21 6.53 -8.54
CA VAL A 67 3.01 6.26 -9.31
C VAL A 67 1.86 6.14 -8.34
N THR A 68 0.86 6.99 -8.50
CA THR A 68 -0.42 6.88 -7.80
C THR A 68 -1.47 6.46 -8.81
N ASN A 69 -2.49 5.73 -8.35
CA ASN A 69 -3.61 5.39 -9.20
C ASN A 69 -4.63 6.53 -9.15
N GLU A 70 -4.77 7.31 -10.23
CA GLU A 70 -5.72 8.43 -10.32
C GLU A 70 -7.18 7.97 -10.35
N ASP A 71 -7.43 6.76 -10.88
CA ASP A 71 -8.75 6.12 -10.89
C ASP A 71 -9.07 5.37 -9.59
N ASP A 72 -8.18 5.43 -8.59
CA ASP A 72 -8.41 4.80 -7.30
C ASP A 72 -9.49 5.57 -6.57
N ARG A 73 -10.66 4.93 -6.44
CA ARG A 73 -11.75 5.46 -5.61
C ARG A 73 -11.35 5.59 -4.15
N GLY A 74 -10.21 5.00 -3.78
CA GLY A 74 -9.79 4.82 -2.41
C GLY A 74 -10.65 3.76 -1.76
N TRP A 75 -10.06 2.99 -0.87
CA TRP A 75 -10.84 2.10 -0.03
C TRP A 75 -11.19 2.85 1.25
N THR A 76 -12.46 3.24 1.38
CA THR A 76 -12.98 3.84 2.60
C THR A 76 -12.96 2.79 3.70
N TYR A 77 -12.10 2.98 4.71
CA TYR A 77 -12.11 2.04 5.81
C TYR A 77 -13.37 2.25 6.64
N SER A 78 -14.18 1.21 6.80
CA SER A 78 -15.30 1.28 7.74
C SER A 78 -14.72 1.23 9.14
N GLU A 79 -14.86 2.32 9.89
CA GLU A 79 -14.33 2.51 11.26
C GLU A 79 -14.65 1.36 12.22
N LYS A 80 -15.69 0.58 11.94
CA LYS A 80 -16.14 -0.54 12.78
C LYS A 80 -15.23 -1.77 12.78
N LYS A 81 -14.28 -1.89 11.85
CA LYS A 81 -13.40 -3.08 11.74
C LYS A 81 -12.02 -2.89 12.38
N LEU A 82 -11.67 -1.68 12.77
CA LEU A 82 -10.33 -1.31 13.24
C LEU A 82 -10.28 -1.14 14.76
N THR A 83 -9.27 -1.73 15.40
CA THR A 83 -9.02 -1.44 16.82
C THR A 83 -8.37 -0.06 16.98
N CYS A 84 -8.57 0.59 18.14
CA CYS A 84 -8.02 1.92 18.42
C CYS A 84 -6.49 2.00 18.26
N SER A 85 -5.78 0.91 18.57
CA SER A 85 -4.32 0.81 18.46
C SER A 85 -3.88 0.84 16.99
N GLN A 86 -4.54 0.05 16.14
CA GLN A 86 -4.27 0.00 14.70
C GLN A 86 -4.57 1.35 14.02
N ARG A 87 -5.66 2.03 14.43
CA ARG A 87 -6.01 3.37 13.93
C ARG A 87 -4.97 4.41 14.31
N ARG A 88 -4.45 4.35 15.54
CA ARG A 88 -3.41 5.27 15.99
C ARG A 88 -2.11 5.06 15.22
N GLN A 89 -1.73 3.81 14.97
CA GLN A 89 -0.55 3.49 14.17
C GLN A 89 -0.69 3.90 12.71
N LEU A 90 -1.85 3.66 12.09
CA LEU A 90 -2.18 4.14 10.74
C LEU A 90 -2.09 5.66 10.61
N ASN A 91 -2.58 6.39 11.62
CA ASN A 91 -2.46 7.85 11.67
C ASN A 91 -1.03 8.33 11.96
N GLU A 92 -0.24 7.56 12.71
CA GLU A 92 1.15 7.89 13.02
C GLU A 92 2.10 7.61 11.85
N GLU A 93 1.91 6.51 11.11
CA GLU A 93 2.77 6.12 9.99
C GLU A 93 2.27 6.66 8.64
N GLY A 94 0.96 6.83 8.45
CA GLY A 94 0.34 7.36 7.23
C GLY A 94 0.55 6.51 5.96
N LEU A 95 1.32 5.43 6.05
CA LEU A 95 1.79 4.61 4.95
C LEU A 95 2.02 3.16 5.42
N ILE A 96 1.57 2.19 4.63
CA ILE A 96 1.78 0.76 4.88
C ILE A 96 2.41 0.13 3.65
N GLU A 97 3.56 -0.54 3.80
CA GLU A 97 4.17 -1.31 2.72
C GLU A 97 3.46 -2.66 2.55
N ILE A 98 2.92 -2.93 1.36
CA ILE A 98 2.24 -4.20 1.05
C ILE A 98 3.19 -5.19 0.39
N LYS A 99 4.05 -4.69 -0.51
CA LYS A 99 4.91 -5.54 -1.34
C LYS A 99 6.15 -4.78 -1.78
N ARG A 100 7.30 -5.46 -1.71
CA ARG A 100 8.56 -5.00 -2.29
C ARG A 100 8.87 -5.80 -3.54
N TYR A 101 9.46 -5.12 -4.51
CA TYR A 101 9.91 -5.66 -5.79
C TYR A 101 11.39 -5.35 -5.93
N ASP A 102 12.16 -6.36 -6.28
CA ASP A 102 13.60 -6.29 -6.53
C ASP A 102 13.91 -6.84 -7.93
#